data_AF-W2XH07-F1
#
_entry.id   AF-W2XH07-F1
#
_cell.length_a   1.000
_cell.length_b   1.000
_cell.length_c   1.000
_cell.angle_alpha   90.00
_cell.angle_beta   90.00
_cell.angle_gamma   90.00
#
_symmetry.space_group_name_H-M   'P 1'
#
loop_
_entity.id
_entity.type
_entity.pdbx_description
1 polymer ?
#
loop_
_entity_poly.entity_id
_entity_poly.type
_entity_poly.pdbx_seq_one_letter_code
_entity_poly.pdbx_strand_id
1 'polypeptide(L)'
;MYVVDPSYDRNNPGFSNLLTTGYFVVVTVATIGCGDITPTKGNVASRCFAVMIIMSSTLLLSMPVAIIGAEFDRAWKQHAESVKKFQQLQAGTEILVK
;
A
#
# COMPACT_ATOMS: atom_id res chain seq x y z
N MET A 1 8.33 -7.64 36.80
CA MET A 1 7.53 -8.87 36.66
C MET A 1 7.41 -9.15 35.17
N TYR A 2 8.25 -10.05 34.65
CA TYR A 2 8.20 -10.49 33.25
C TYR A 2 6.97 -11.38 33.11
N VAL A 3 5.83 -10.76 32.80
CA VAL A 3 4.65 -11.47 32.30
C VAL A 3 5.04 -12.05 30.95
N VAL A 4 5.38 -13.33 31.00
CA VAL A 4 5.58 -14.19 29.84
C VAL A 4 4.41 -13.95 28.89
N ASP A 5 4.69 -13.39 27.72
CA ASP A 5 3.68 -13.27 26.67
C ASP A 5 3.32 -14.71 26.24
N PRO A 6 2.07 -15.18 26.39
CA PRO A 6 1.67 -16.56 26.10
C PRO A 6 1.76 -16.90 24.59
N SER A 7 2.20 -15.94 23.77
CA SER A 7 2.43 -16.08 22.33
C SER A 7 3.91 -16.15 21.94
N TYR A 8 4.85 -16.11 22.90
CA TYR A 8 6.28 -16.31 22.61
C TYR A 8 6.57 -17.80 22.42
N ASP A 9 6.20 -18.31 21.24
CA ASP A 9 6.51 -19.67 20.84
C ASP A 9 8.01 -19.77 20.53
N ARG A 10 8.75 -20.50 21.37
CA ARG A 10 10.22 -20.61 21.31
C ARG A 10 10.71 -21.20 19.98
N ASN A 11 9.82 -21.88 19.25
CA ASN A 11 10.10 -22.50 17.94
C ASN A 11 9.96 -21.54 16.75
N ASN A 12 9.28 -20.40 16.91
CA ASN A 12 9.17 -19.35 15.90
C ASN A 12 9.50 -18.00 16.54
N PRO A 13 10.80 -17.63 16.63
CA PRO A 13 11.16 -16.29 17.05
C PRO A 13 10.58 -15.31 16.02
N GLY A 14 9.52 -14.56 16.39
CA GLY A 14 8.84 -13.61 15.50
C GLY A 14 9.77 -12.56 14.88
N PHE A 15 10.97 -12.36 15.45
CA PHE A 15 12.05 -11.53 14.91
C PHE A 15 13.37 -12.30 14.83
N SER A 16 13.41 -13.44 14.12
CA SER A 16 14.59 -14.30 14.05
C SER A 16 15.72 -13.74 13.17
N ASN A 17 15.38 -13.00 12.11
CA ASN A 17 16.32 -12.52 11.09
C ASN A 17 15.95 -11.11 10.61
N LEU A 18 16.91 -10.38 10.03
CA LEU A 18 16.68 -9.06 9.43
C LEU A 18 15.55 -9.08 8.39
N LEU A 19 15.43 -10.16 7.61
CA LEU A 19 14.39 -10.30 6.58
C LEU A 19 12.98 -10.43 7.18
N THR A 20 12.83 -11.17 8.29
CA THR A 20 11.55 -11.33 9.00
C THR A 20 11.12 -10.02 9.64
N THR A 21 12.07 -9.30 10.25
CA THR A 21 11.81 -7.96 10.79
C THR A 21 11.51 -6.95 9.67
N GLY A 22 12.25 -7.02 8.56
CA GLY A 22 12.01 -6.19 7.38
C GLY A 22 10.62 -6.43 6.78
N TYR A 23 10.17 -7.69 6.73
CA TYR A 23 8.81 -8.03 6.32
C TYR A 23 7.77 -7.35 7.23
N PHE A 24 7.92 -7.46 8.55
CA PHE A 24 7.02 -6.78 9.49
C PHE A 24 6.98 -5.25 9.25
N VAL A 25 8.15 -4.62 9.02
CA VAL A 25 8.23 -3.18 8.73
C VAL A 25 7.52 -2.84 7.42
N VAL A 26 7.78 -3.57 6.34
CA VAL A 26 7.17 -3.33 5.02
C VAL A 26 5.65 -3.50 5.09
N VAL A 27 5.16 -4.56 5.73
CA VAL A 27 3.72 -4.83 5.92
C VAL A 27 3.04 -3.74 6.75
N THR A 28 3.74 -3.20 7.75
CA THR A 28 3.24 -2.10 8.60
C THR A 28 3.23 -0.76 7.86
N VAL A 29 4.31 -0.42 7.16
CA VAL A 29 4.44 0.81 6.36
C VAL A 29 3.40 0.82 5.24
N ALA A 30 3.19 -0.33 4.57
CA ALA A 30 2.18 -0.51 3.55
C ALA A 30 0.73 -0.57 4.11
N THR A 31 0.54 -0.48 5.42
CA THR A 31 -0.76 -0.53 6.11
C THR A 31 -1.56 -1.83 5.92
N ILE A 32 -0.90 -2.92 5.49
CA ILE A 32 -1.53 -4.24 5.34
C ILE A 32 -1.82 -4.84 6.71
N GLY A 33 -0.82 -4.83 7.61
CA GLY A 33 -0.98 -5.27 9.00
C GLY A 33 -1.46 -6.73 9.15
N CYS A 34 -0.84 -7.70 8.46
CA CYS A 34 -1.23 -9.11 8.54
C CYS A 34 -1.34 -9.68 9.97
N GLY A 35 -0.60 -9.11 10.94
CA GLY A 35 -0.72 -9.47 12.36
C GLY A 35 -0.07 -10.80 12.74
N ASP A 36 0.66 -11.41 11.81
CA ASP A 36 1.46 -12.63 11.99
C ASP A 36 2.65 -12.40 12.92
N ILE A 37 3.28 -11.23 12.82
CA ILE A 37 4.33 -10.75 13.71
C ILE A 37 3.83 -9.46 14.35
N THR A 38 3.82 -9.41 15.68
CA THR A 38 3.40 -8.22 16.43
C THR A 38 4.37 -7.90 17.56
N PRO A 39 4.55 -6.61 17.90
CA PRO A 39 5.36 -6.22 19.04
C PRO A 39 4.76 -6.78 20.33
N THR A 40 5.60 -7.46 21.12
CA THR A 40 5.29 -8.15 22.38
C THR A 40 4.37 -7.33 23.27
N LYS A 41 3.28 -7.94 23.76
CA LYS A 41 2.21 -7.25 24.50
C LYS A 41 2.70 -6.65 25.81
N GLY A 42 3.76 -7.22 26.39
CA GLY A 42 4.41 -6.71 27.61
C GLY A 42 5.27 -5.45 27.45
N ASN A 43 5.64 -5.02 26.23
CA ASN A 43 6.52 -3.86 26.02
C ASN A 43 5.79 -2.67 25.37
N VAL A 44 5.23 -1.81 26.21
CA VAL A 44 4.45 -0.62 25.80
C VAL A 44 5.27 0.34 24.91
N ALA A 45 6.58 0.45 25.12
CA ALA A 45 7.44 1.34 24.33
C ALA A 45 7.48 0.93 22.85
N SER A 46 7.56 -0.38 22.57
CA SER A 46 7.58 -0.91 21.20
C SER A 46 6.29 -0.64 20.43
N ARG A 47 5.15 -0.66 21.12
CA ARG A 47 3.84 -0.33 20.53
C ARG A 47 3.70 1.15 20.24
N CYS A 48 4.14 2.01 21.15
CA CYS A 48 4.13 3.46 20.92
C CYS A 48 4.97 3.82 19.68
N PHE A 49 6.15 3.21 19.56
CA PHE A 49 7.00 3.39 18.38
C PHE A 49 6.35 2.88 17.09
N ALA A 50 5.69 1.72 17.12
CA ALA A 50 4.95 1.20 15.98
C ALA A 50 3.82 2.15 15.54
N VAL A 51 3.07 2.73 16.49
CA VAL A 51 2.00 3.69 16.18
C VAL A 51 2.56 4.96 15.55
N MET A 52 3.68 5.50 16.06
CA MET A 52 4.33 6.66 15.47
C MET A 52 4.80 6.40 14.03
N ILE A 53 5.37 5.23 13.78
CA ILE A 53 5.77 4.82 12.41
C ILE A 53 4.56 4.72 11.50
N ILE A 54 3.44 4.15 11.95
CA ILE A 54 2.22 4.04 11.13
C ILE A 54 1.73 5.43 10.74
N MET A 55 1.70 6.39 11.67
CA MET A 55 1.31 7.77 11.36
C MET A 55 2.26 8.45 10.37
N SER A 56 3.57 8.26 10.51
CA SER A 56 4.54 8.83 9.56
C SER A 56 4.47 8.16 8.19
N SER A 57 4.20 6.86 8.13
CA SER A 57 4.21 6.06 6.89
C SER A 57 3.06 6.44 5.95
N THR A 58 1.87 6.70 6.46
CA THR A 58 0.72 7.08 5.63
C THR A 58 0.93 8.41 4.91
N LEU A 59 1.57 9.38 5.58
CA LEU A 59 1.93 10.66 4.98
C LEU A 59 2.98 10.49 3.87
N LEU A 60 3.99 9.64 4.11
CA LEU A 60 5.05 9.39 3.13
C LEU A 60 4.56 8.62 1.90
N LEU A 61 3.60 7.69 2.06
CA LEU A 61 3.01 6.95 0.94
C LEU A 61 2.00 7.78 0.14
N SER A 62 1.35 8.76 0.76
CA SER A 62 0.37 9.61 0.08
C SER A 62 0.97 10.37 -1.12
N MET A 63 2.18 10.91 -0.97
CA MET A 63 2.84 11.70 -2.01
C MET A 63 3.11 10.93 -3.32
N PRO A 64 3.82 9.78 -3.32
CA PRO A 64 4.08 9.03 -4.55
C PRO A 64 2.80 8.46 -5.18
N VAL A 65 1.82 8.03 -4.36
CA VAL A 65 0.53 7.54 -4.87
C VAL A 65 -0.23 8.65 -5.60
N ALA A 66 -0.22 9.88 -5.07
CA ALA A 66 -0.84 11.02 -5.72
C ALA A 66 -0.17 11.39 -7.06
N ILE A 67 1.17 11.35 -7.11
CA ILE A 67 1.93 11.65 -8.34
C ILE A 67 1.58 10.63 -9.43
N ILE A 68 1.58 9.34 -9.10
CA ILE A 68 1.23 8.27 -10.06
C ILE A 68 -0.23 8.42 -10.51
N GLY A 69 -1.14 8.73 -9.58
CA GLY A 69 -2.55 8.95 -9.89
C GLY A 69 -2.79 10.09 -10.86
N ALA A 70 -2.09 11.21 -10.71
CA ALA A 70 -2.21 12.36 -11.61
C ALA A 70 -1.72 12.05 -13.03
N GLU A 71 -0.60 11.34 -13.16
CA GLU A 71 -0.08 10.91 -14.46
C GLU A 71 -0.99 9.88 -15.14
N PHE A 72 -1.53 8.93 -14.36
CA PHE A 72 -2.50 7.97 -14.85
C PHE A 72 -3.79 8.65 -15.36
N ASP A 73 -4.33 9.62 -14.61
CA ASP A 73 -5.51 10.38 -15.04
C ASP A 73 -5.24 11.17 -16.34
N ARG A 74 -4.04 11.75 -16.49
CA ARG A 74 -3.63 12.44 -17.73
C ARG A 74 -3.57 11.48 -18.92
N ALA A 75 -2.94 10.32 -18.76
CA ALA A 75 -2.85 9.30 -19.80
C ALA A 75 -4.24 8.75 -20.16
N TRP A 76 -5.09 8.51 -19.15
CA TRP A 76 -6.44 8.00 -19.35
C TRP A 76 -7.32 8.97 -20.14
N LYS A 77 -7.26 10.27 -19.83
CA LYS A 77 -7.99 11.32 -20.57
C LYS A 77 -7.57 11.38 -22.03
N GLN A 78 -6.27 11.31 -22.32
CA GLN A 78 -5.77 11.31 -23.70
C GLN A 78 -6.29 10.09 -24.49
N HIS A 79 -6.25 8.90 -23.88
CA HIS A 79 -6.80 7.70 -24.51
C HIS A 79 -8.32 7.80 -24.74
N ALA A 80 -9.08 8.31 -23.77
CA ALA A 80 -10.52 8.49 -23.89
C ALA A 80 -10.90 9.47 -25.02
N GLU A 81 -10.13 10.55 -25.21
CA GLU A 81 -10.35 11.50 -26.30
C GLU A 81 -10.02 10.92 -27.68
N SER A 82 -8.94 10.13 -27.80
CA SER A 82 -8.60 9.45 -29.05
C SER A 82 -9.72 8.50 -29.47
N VAL A 83 -10.25 7.70 -28.54
CA VAL A 83 -11.35 6.76 -28.83
C VAL A 83 -12.60 7.49 -29.32
N LYS A 84 -12.99 8.60 -28.69
CA LYS A 84 -14.15 9.40 -29.12
C LYS A 84 -13.98 9.96 -30.54
N LYS A 85 -12.78 10.43 -30.89
CA LYS A 85 -12.49 10.95 -32.25
C LYS A 85 -12.64 9.85 -33.31
N PHE A 86 -12.15 8.64 -33.04
CA PHE A 86 -12.32 7.51 -33.96
C PHE A 86 -13.78 7.11 -34.14
N GLN A 87 -14.59 7.12 -33.07
CA GLN A 87 -16.03 6.85 -33.17
C GLN A 87 -16.77 7.91 -34.00
N GLN A 88 -16.42 9.19 -33.84
CA GLN A 88 -17.02 10.27 -34.63
C GLN A 88 -16.66 10.20 -36.12
N LEU A 89 -15.42 9.83 -36.44
CA LEU A 89 -14.99 9.61 -37.82
C LEU A 89 -15.77 8.45 -38.46
N GLN A 90 -15.95 7.33 -37.75
CA GLN A 90 -16.71 6.20 -38.26
C GLN A 90 -18.19 6.55 -38.47
N ALA A 91 -18.82 7.28 -37.56
CA ALA A 91 -20.20 7.74 -37.73
C ALA A 91 -20.36 8.71 -38.91
N GLY A 92 -19.38 9.59 -39.14
CA GLY A 92 -19.40 10.51 -40.28
C GLY A 92 -19.20 9.80 -41.62
N THR A 93 -18.33 8.79 -41.68
CA THR A 93 -18.12 7.98 -42.89
C THR A 93 -19.36 7.14 -43.23
N GLU A 94 -20.07 6.61 -42.23
CA GLU A 94 -21.28 5.81 -42.47
C GLU A 94 -22.43 6.62 -43.08
N ILE A 95 -22.55 7.92 -42.73
CA ILE A 95 -23.57 8.82 -43.30
C ILE A 95 -23.25 9.21 -44.74
N LEU A 96 -21.97 9.30 -45.13
CA LEU A 96 -21.55 9.71 -46.48
C LEU A 96 -21.65 8.58 -47.53
N VAL A 97 -21.80 7.32 -47.09
CA VAL A 97 -21.87 6.13 -47.97
C VAL A 97 -23.33 5.73 -48.30
N LYS A 98 -24.34 6.37 -47.70
CA LYS A 98 -25.76 6.18 -48.00
C LYS A 98 -26.28 7.27 -48.94
#